data_AF-A0A9D5K068-F1
#
_entry.id   AF-A0A9D5K068-F1
#
_cell.length_a   1.000
_cell.length_b   1.000
_cell.length_c   1.000
_cell.angle_alpha   90.00
_cell.angle_beta   90.00
_cell.angle_gamma   90.00
#
_symmetry.space_group_name_H-M   'P 1'
#
loop_
_entity.id
_entity.type
_entity.pdbx_description
1 polymer ?
#
loop_
_entity_poly.entity_id
_entity_poly.type
_entity_poly.pdbx_seq_one_letter_code
_entity_poly.pdbx_strand_id
1 'polypeptide(L)'
;MTKAASHIRQIDQVVNALEAAYEQITRADRQCLATKQELPAALANRHLVIAHAAYLHAINTYLEAGGGSRGSYLVLDAQGREILPQLGTSWNYQPEAERFREKVLETVLAADHRFTSEFHDRRPIPTETFWFETVWKAYREGEVFQASSPQS
;
A
#
# COMPACT_ATOMS: atom_id res chain seq x y z
N MET A 1 2.55 -1.30 -13.72
CA MET A 1 2.05 -0.12 -12.97
C MET A 1 1.17 0.81 -13.79
N THR A 2 1.68 1.51 -14.81
CA THR A 2 0.93 2.60 -15.50
C THR A 2 -0.46 2.22 -16.00
N LYS A 3 -0.61 1.02 -16.59
CA LYS A 3 -1.88 0.54 -17.13
C LYS A 3 -2.86 0.02 -16.05
N ALA A 4 -2.35 -0.72 -15.06
CA ALA A 4 -3.18 -1.50 -14.13
C ALA A 4 -3.34 -0.89 -12.73
N ALA A 5 -2.41 -0.01 -12.31
CA ALA A 5 -2.27 0.43 -10.92
C ALA A 5 -2.00 1.94 -10.80
N SER A 6 -2.36 2.72 -11.83
CA SER A 6 -2.33 4.19 -11.80
C SER A 6 -3.60 4.72 -11.11
N HIS A 7 -4.12 5.87 -11.54
CA HIS A 7 -5.33 6.47 -11.00
C HIS A 7 -6.62 5.71 -11.40
N ILE A 8 -6.62 5.00 -12.53
CA ILE A 8 -7.73 4.15 -13.00
C ILE A 8 -7.33 2.69 -12.85
N ARG A 9 -8.22 1.86 -12.29
CA ARG A 9 -7.96 0.45 -12.00
C ARG A 9 -9.14 -0.44 -12.36
N GLN A 10 -8.82 -1.65 -12.81
CA GLN A 10 -9.76 -2.74 -13.10
C GLN A 10 -9.18 -4.03 -12.54
N ILE A 11 -10.01 -4.83 -11.87
CA ILE A 11 -9.55 -6.01 -11.14
C ILE A 11 -8.79 -6.99 -12.06
N ASP A 12 -9.33 -7.31 -13.24
CA ASP A 12 -8.69 -8.24 -14.19
C ASP A 12 -7.31 -7.74 -14.64
N GLN A 13 -7.14 -6.42 -14.81
CA GLN A 13 -5.84 -5.85 -15.19
C GLN A 13 -4.84 -5.92 -14.05
N VAL A 14 -5.31 -5.74 -12.81
CA VAL A 14 -4.49 -5.83 -11.60
C VAL A 14 -4.03 -7.27 -11.37
N VAL A 15 -4.92 -8.26 -11.47
CA VAL A 15 -4.60 -9.69 -11.32
C VAL A 15 -3.48 -10.08 -12.28
N ASN A 16 -3.65 -9.81 -13.57
CA ASN A 16 -2.63 -10.11 -14.59
C ASN A 16 -1.30 -9.38 -14.32
N ALA A 17 -1.36 -8.12 -13.90
CA ALA A 17 -0.16 -7.35 -13.59
C ALA A 17 0.55 -7.85 -12.32
N LEU A 18 -0.19 -8.36 -11.34
CA LEU A 18 0.35 -8.93 -10.10
C LEU A 18 1.08 -10.24 -10.37
N GLU A 19 0.54 -11.12 -11.20
CA GLU A 19 1.24 -12.34 -11.64
C GLU A 19 2.57 -12.01 -12.31
N ALA A 20 2.54 -11.10 -13.30
CA ALA A 20 3.75 -10.64 -13.98
C ALA A 20 4.76 -9.98 -13.01
N ALA A 21 4.29 -9.33 -11.95
CA ALA A 21 5.15 -8.70 -10.95
C ALA A 21 5.93 -9.74 -10.12
N TYR A 22 5.31 -10.87 -9.76
CA TYR A 22 6.02 -11.95 -9.07
C TYR A 22 7.10 -12.59 -9.95
N GLU A 23 6.85 -12.73 -11.26
CA GLU A 23 7.88 -13.15 -12.21
C GLU A 23 9.02 -12.13 -12.32
N GLN A 24 8.72 -10.83 -12.20
CA GLN A 24 9.74 -9.78 -12.20
C GLN A 24 10.63 -9.84 -10.95
N ILE A 25 10.06 -10.11 -9.78
CA ILE A 25 10.84 -10.35 -8.54
C ILE A 25 11.84 -11.48 -8.77
N THR A 26 11.36 -12.61 -9.28
CA THR A 26 12.21 -13.79 -9.54
C THR A 26 13.33 -13.49 -10.52
N ARG A 27 13.07 -12.67 -11.55
CA ARG A 27 14.08 -12.23 -12.53
C ARG A 27 15.09 -11.26 -11.92
N ALA A 28 14.63 -10.32 -11.09
CA ALA A 28 15.49 -9.33 -10.44
C ALA A 28 16.49 -9.98 -9.47
N ASP A 29 16.10 -11.07 -8.80
CA ASP A 29 17.01 -11.84 -7.93
C ASP A 29 18.08 -12.62 -8.72
N ARG A 30 17.90 -12.81 -10.03
CA ARG A 30 18.84 -13.49 -10.94
C ARG A 30 19.67 -12.53 -11.79
N GLN A 31 19.61 -11.22 -11.51
CA GLN A 31 20.37 -10.23 -12.28
C GLN A 31 21.88 -10.43 -12.14
N CYS A 32 22.60 -10.32 -13.25
CA CYS A 32 24.07 -10.38 -13.29
C CYS A 32 24.62 -8.99 -13.59
N LEU A 33 25.70 -8.61 -12.91
CA LEU A 33 26.37 -7.32 -13.11
C LEU A 33 27.65 -7.53 -13.92
N ALA A 34 27.86 -6.72 -14.93
CA ALA A 34 29.11 -6.69 -15.70
C ALA A 34 30.19 -5.91 -14.94
N THR A 35 29.81 -4.88 -14.18
CA THR A 35 30.75 -4.03 -13.44
C THR A 35 30.21 -3.62 -12.07
N LYS A 36 31.11 -3.20 -11.17
CA LYS A 36 30.73 -2.72 -9.82
C LYS A 36 29.93 -1.42 -9.86
N GLN A 37 30.07 -0.64 -10.92
CA GLN A 37 29.39 0.64 -11.15
C GLN A 37 27.88 0.45 -11.36
N GLU A 38 27.43 -0.74 -11.76
CA GLU A 38 26.02 -1.07 -11.96
C GLU A 38 25.29 -1.39 -10.64
N LEU A 39 26.03 -1.65 -9.56
CA LEU A 39 25.47 -2.08 -8.28
C LEU A 39 24.37 -1.14 -7.74
N PRO A 40 24.53 0.19 -7.74
CA PRO A 40 23.48 1.09 -7.28
C PRO A 40 22.18 0.96 -8.09
N ALA A 41 22.30 0.88 -9.42
CA ALA A 41 21.15 0.74 -10.30
C ALA A 41 20.46 -0.62 -10.14
N ALA A 42 21.24 -1.69 -9.97
CA ALA A 42 20.73 -3.05 -9.74
C ALA A 42 19.94 -3.17 -8.43
N LEU A 43 20.46 -2.58 -7.34
CA LEU A 43 19.77 -2.52 -6.05
C LEU A 43 18.51 -1.65 -6.12
N ALA A 44 18.58 -0.49 -6.78
CA ALA A 44 17.43 0.37 -7.00
C ALA A 44 16.34 -0.35 -7.80
N ASN A 45 16.70 -1.03 -8.90
CA ASN A 45 15.79 -1.82 -9.70
C ASN A 45 15.14 -2.94 -8.86
N ARG A 46 15.91 -3.64 -8.03
CA ARG A 46 15.38 -4.66 -7.13
C ARG A 46 14.34 -4.09 -6.15
N HIS A 47 14.63 -2.94 -5.54
CA HIS A 47 13.67 -2.28 -4.64
C HIS A 47 12.41 -1.83 -5.37
N LEU A 48 12.54 -1.26 -6.57
CA LEU A 48 11.40 -0.86 -7.40
C LEU A 48 10.53 -2.06 -7.78
N VAL A 49 11.16 -3.19 -8.11
CA VAL A 49 10.47 -4.45 -8.45
C VAL A 49 9.63 -4.95 -7.27
N ILE A 50 10.21 -5.00 -6.09
CA ILE A 50 9.52 -5.40 -4.86
C ILE A 50 8.39 -4.41 -4.52
N ALA A 51 8.67 -3.11 -4.58
CA ALA A 51 7.70 -2.07 -4.23
C ALA A 51 6.46 -2.10 -5.14
N HIS A 52 6.64 -2.25 -6.46
CA HIS A 52 5.49 -2.27 -7.36
C HIS A 52 4.62 -3.52 -7.16
N ALA A 53 5.23 -4.66 -6.83
CA ALA A 53 4.51 -5.88 -6.51
C ALA A 53 3.70 -5.74 -5.21
N ALA A 54 4.26 -5.07 -4.19
CA ALA A 54 3.55 -4.73 -2.95
C ALA A 54 2.29 -3.90 -3.23
N TYR A 55 2.42 -2.83 -4.04
CA TYR A 55 1.28 -1.99 -4.41
C TYR A 55 0.23 -2.76 -5.22
N LEU A 56 0.64 -3.58 -6.19
CA LEU A 56 -0.29 -4.40 -6.96
C LEU A 56 -1.04 -5.39 -6.08
N HIS A 57 -0.35 -6.02 -5.12
CA HIS A 57 -0.97 -6.95 -4.20
C HIS A 57 -1.97 -6.24 -3.28
N ALA A 58 -1.60 -5.10 -2.69
CA ALA A 58 -2.51 -4.28 -1.88
C ALA A 58 -3.75 -3.84 -2.67
N ILE A 59 -3.56 -3.38 -3.91
CA ILE A 59 -4.64 -3.00 -4.82
C ILE A 59 -5.55 -4.22 -5.09
N ASN A 60 -4.97 -5.38 -5.39
CA ASN A 60 -5.73 -6.59 -5.65
C ASN A 60 -6.58 -6.98 -4.44
N THR A 61 -5.99 -7.05 -3.25
CA THR A 61 -6.71 -7.37 -2.01
C THR A 61 -7.84 -6.38 -1.74
N TYR A 62 -7.60 -5.07 -1.95
CA TYR A 62 -8.64 -4.06 -1.78
C TYR A 62 -9.80 -4.26 -2.76
N LEU A 63 -9.52 -4.54 -4.04
CA LEU A 63 -10.55 -4.75 -5.05
C LEU A 63 -11.32 -6.06 -4.83
N GLU A 64 -10.64 -7.16 -4.49
CA GLU A 64 -11.26 -8.45 -4.15
C GLU A 64 -12.18 -8.34 -2.93
N ALA A 65 -11.82 -7.51 -1.95
CA ALA A 65 -12.67 -7.20 -0.80
C ALA A 65 -13.87 -6.29 -1.12
N GLY A 66 -14.11 -5.98 -2.40
CA GLY A 66 -15.18 -5.10 -2.88
C GLY A 66 -14.91 -3.62 -2.60
N GLY A 67 -13.65 -3.22 -2.58
CA GLY A 67 -13.21 -1.85 -2.45
C GLY A 67 -13.60 -1.01 -3.67
N GLY A 68 -14.05 0.22 -3.41
CA GLY A 68 -14.53 1.13 -4.43
C GLY A 68 -13.65 2.37 -4.63
N SER A 69 -14.16 3.32 -5.40
CA SER A 69 -13.44 4.55 -5.73
C SER A 69 -13.38 5.53 -4.55
N ARG A 70 -12.22 6.12 -4.27
CA ARG A 70 -12.02 7.08 -3.17
C ARG A 70 -10.87 8.04 -3.45
N GLY A 71 -11.11 9.35 -3.38
CA GLY A 71 -10.10 10.36 -3.70
C GLY A 71 -9.60 10.21 -5.15
N SER A 72 -8.28 10.13 -5.35
CA SER A 72 -7.67 9.89 -6.68
C SER A 72 -7.68 8.41 -7.12
N TYR A 73 -8.28 7.51 -6.34
CA TYR A 73 -8.38 6.08 -6.61
C TYR A 73 -9.70 5.79 -7.34
N LEU A 74 -9.69 5.61 -8.67
CA LEU A 74 -10.88 5.26 -9.46
C LEU A 74 -10.88 3.76 -9.80
N VAL A 75 -11.98 3.09 -9.49
CA VAL A 75 -12.23 1.68 -9.82
C VAL A 75 -13.32 1.63 -10.86
N LEU A 76 -13.02 1.02 -12.01
CA LEU A 76 -14.03 0.77 -13.03
C LEU A 76 -14.73 -0.55 -12.75
N ASP A 77 -16.04 -0.54 -12.91
CA ASP A 77 -16.92 -1.71 -12.84
C ASP A 77 -18.04 -1.50 -13.84
N ALA A 78 -18.21 -2.42 -14.79
CA ALA A 78 -19.26 -2.35 -15.80
C ALA A 78 -20.68 -2.34 -15.19
N GLN A 79 -20.84 -2.95 -14.00
CA GLN A 79 -22.09 -2.95 -13.22
C GLN A 79 -22.17 -1.77 -12.25
N GLY A 80 -21.14 -0.92 -12.21
CA GLY A 80 -21.05 0.23 -11.35
C GLY A 80 -21.94 1.39 -11.79
N ARG A 81 -21.71 2.55 -11.17
CA ARG A 81 -22.45 3.78 -11.44
C ARG A 81 -21.93 4.48 -12.68
N GLU A 82 -22.85 4.96 -13.51
CA GLU A 82 -22.50 5.80 -14.66
C GLU A 82 -21.89 7.14 -14.22
N ILE A 83 -20.78 7.53 -14.87
CA ILE A 83 -20.17 8.85 -14.69
C ILE A 83 -20.91 9.87 -15.54
N LEU A 84 -20.95 9.62 -16.86
CA LEU A 84 -21.63 10.42 -17.87
C LEU A 84 -22.10 9.50 -19.02
N PRO A 85 -23.30 9.70 -19.58
CA PRO A 85 -23.82 8.85 -20.66
C PRO A 85 -22.89 8.74 -21.88
N GLN A 86 -22.16 9.82 -22.20
CA GLN A 86 -21.30 9.90 -23.39
C GLN A 86 -20.04 9.03 -23.30
N LEU A 87 -19.64 8.63 -22.09
CA LEU A 87 -18.46 7.78 -21.88
C LEU A 87 -18.77 6.30 -22.10
N GLY A 88 -20.05 5.92 -22.03
CA GLY A 88 -20.48 4.53 -22.12
C GLY A 88 -20.16 3.71 -20.87
N THR A 89 -20.67 2.48 -20.84
CA THR A 89 -20.67 1.63 -19.64
C THR A 89 -19.29 1.12 -19.23
N SER A 90 -18.30 1.16 -20.11
CA SER A 90 -16.91 0.79 -19.78
C SER A 90 -16.24 1.75 -18.79
N TRP A 91 -16.82 2.95 -18.64
CA TRP A 91 -16.39 3.97 -17.69
C TRP A 91 -17.28 4.05 -16.45
N ASN A 92 -18.24 3.12 -16.30
CA ASN A 92 -18.95 2.97 -15.04
C ASN A 92 -17.93 2.69 -13.93
N TYR A 93 -18.15 3.32 -12.77
CA TYR A 93 -17.24 3.24 -11.66
C TYR A 93 -17.90 2.60 -10.45
N GLN A 94 -17.09 1.87 -9.67
CA GLN A 94 -17.52 1.36 -8.38
C GLN A 94 -17.51 2.49 -7.35
N PRO A 95 -18.64 2.88 -6.75
CA PRO A 95 -18.67 3.92 -5.71
C PRO A 95 -17.86 3.54 -4.48
N GLU A 96 -17.47 4.53 -3.67
CA GLU A 96 -16.74 4.28 -2.43
C GLU A 96 -17.43 3.23 -1.55
N ALA A 97 -16.66 2.27 -1.04
CA ALA A 97 -17.12 1.36 0.00
C ALA A 97 -16.80 1.94 1.38
N GLU A 98 -17.75 2.69 1.96
CA GLU A 98 -17.54 3.49 3.18
C GLU A 98 -17.03 2.70 4.39
N ARG A 99 -17.28 1.38 4.44
CA ARG A 99 -16.76 0.47 5.49
C ARG A 99 -15.23 0.49 5.61
N PHE A 100 -14.51 0.90 4.58
CA PHE A 100 -13.04 1.01 4.59
C PHE A 100 -12.54 2.39 5.03
N ARG A 101 -13.40 3.35 5.37
CA ARG A 101 -12.98 4.70 5.80
C ARG A 101 -12.13 4.69 7.06
N GLU A 102 -12.47 3.79 7.97
CA GLU A 102 -11.82 3.60 9.27
C GLU A 102 -10.82 2.44 9.26
N LYS A 103 -10.40 1.99 8.08
CA LYS A 103 -9.45 0.87 7.93
C LYS A 103 -8.19 1.32 7.20
N VAL A 104 -7.07 0.69 7.53
CA VAL A 104 -5.80 0.75 6.79
C VAL A 104 -5.50 -0.66 6.31
N LEU A 105 -5.13 -0.80 5.03
CA LEU A 105 -4.64 -2.06 4.51
C LEU A 105 -3.12 -2.11 4.71
N GLU A 106 -2.66 -3.01 5.56
CA GLU A 106 -1.24 -3.26 5.77
C GLU A 106 -0.80 -4.40 4.86
N THR A 107 0.33 -4.24 4.17
CA THR A 107 0.87 -5.25 3.25
C THR A 107 2.30 -5.62 3.66
N VAL A 108 2.54 -6.90 3.86
CA VAL A 108 3.80 -7.44 4.38
C VAL A 108 4.38 -8.44 3.39
N LEU A 109 5.68 -8.33 3.10
CA LEU A 109 6.43 -9.34 2.36
C LEU A 109 6.83 -10.48 3.31
N ALA A 110 6.28 -11.66 3.08
CA ALA A 110 6.61 -12.86 3.84
C ALA A 110 7.93 -13.51 3.37
N ALA A 111 8.41 -14.48 4.16
CA ALA A 111 9.67 -15.16 3.91
C ALA A 111 9.72 -15.96 2.60
N ASP A 112 8.57 -16.33 2.06
CA ASP A 112 8.41 -17.02 0.77
C ASP A 112 8.39 -16.06 -0.44
N HIS A 113 8.73 -14.78 -0.21
CA HIS A 113 8.67 -13.70 -1.20
C HIS A 113 7.25 -13.42 -1.74
N ARG A 114 6.20 -13.86 -1.03
CA ARG A 114 4.82 -13.47 -1.30
C ARG A 114 4.38 -12.35 -0.40
N PHE A 115 3.49 -11.51 -0.91
CA PHE A 115 2.84 -10.52 -0.09
C PHE A 115 1.59 -11.10 0.57
N THR A 116 1.32 -10.62 1.78
CA THR A 116 0.06 -10.80 2.50
C THR A 116 -0.47 -9.43 2.87
N SER A 117 -1.79 -9.26 2.91
CA SER A 117 -2.40 -8.00 3.33
C SER A 117 -3.55 -8.21 4.29
N GLU A 118 -3.67 -7.32 5.27
CA GLU A 118 -4.71 -7.35 6.29
C GLU A 118 -5.26 -5.95 6.56
N PHE A 119 -6.58 -5.85 6.80
CA PHE A 119 -7.23 -4.60 7.16
C PHE A 119 -7.19 -4.40 8.67
N HIS A 120 -6.52 -3.35 9.12
CA HIS A 120 -6.48 -2.93 10.51
C HIS A 120 -7.34 -1.68 10.73
N ASP A 121 -7.83 -1.49 11.95
CA ASP A 121 -8.48 -0.23 12.33
C ASP A 121 -7.50 0.94 12.23
N ARG A 122 -7.98 2.05 11.66
CA ARG A 122 -7.24 3.31 11.63
C ARG A 122 -6.93 3.73 13.06
N ARG A 123 -5.68 4.12 13.31
CA ARG A 123 -5.28 4.63 14.63
C ARG A 123 -6.12 5.86 14.99
N PRO A 124 -6.69 5.91 16.21
CA PRO A 124 -7.42 7.08 16.65
C PRO A 124 -6.49 8.29 16.72
N ILE A 125 -7.08 9.49 16.60
CA ILE A 125 -6.34 10.72 16.89
C ILE A 125 -5.96 10.68 18.37
N PRO A 126 -4.67 10.87 18.73
CA PRO A 126 -4.27 10.94 20.13
C PRO A 126 -5.08 11.99 20.88
N THR A 127 -5.62 11.63 22.04
CA THR A 127 -6.39 12.52 22.92
C THR A 127 -5.49 13.41 23.78
N GLU A 128 -4.22 13.05 23.89
CA GLU A 128 -3.24 13.73 24.73
C GLU A 128 -2.63 14.91 23.98
N THR A 129 -2.73 16.10 24.57
CA THR A 129 -2.10 17.33 24.06
C THR A 129 -0.69 17.48 24.62
N PHE A 130 0.16 16.48 24.42
CA PHE A 130 1.56 16.62 24.76
C PHE A 130 2.26 17.51 23.72
N TRP A 131 2.80 18.64 24.17
CA TRP A 131 3.66 19.48 23.34
C TRP A 131 4.99 18.75 23.13
N PHE A 132 5.38 18.59 21.85
CA PHE A 132 6.59 17.88 21.46
C PHE A 132 7.82 18.38 22.23
N GLU A 133 7.94 19.70 22.41
CA GLU A 133 9.05 20.35 23.11
C GLU A 133 9.15 19.90 24.57
N THR A 134 8.02 19.74 25.26
CA THR A 134 7.97 19.32 26.66
C THR A 134 8.36 17.86 26.81
N VAL A 135 7.80 16.98 25.97
CA VAL A 135 8.14 15.53 25.98
C VAL A 135 9.59 15.31 25.56
N TRP A 136 10.06 16.06 24.56
CA TRP A 136 11.43 15.97 24.10
C TRP A 136 12.43 16.46 25.14
N LYS A 137 12.12 17.56 25.84
CA LYS A 137 12.92 18.02 26.99
C LYS A 137 13.00 16.94 28.07
N ALA A 138 11.85 16.40 28.50
CA ALA A 138 11.77 15.33 29.49
C ALA A 138 12.52 14.06 29.07
N TYR A 139 12.49 13.71 27.78
CA TYR A 139 13.27 12.60 27.21
C TYR A 139 14.78 12.87 27.32
N ARG A 140 15.25 14.05 26.88
CA ARG A 140 16.67 14.42 26.97
C ARG A 140 17.18 14.51 28.40
N GLU A 141 16.34 14.96 29.32
CA GLU A 141 16.66 15.09 30.75
C GLU A 141 16.51 13.76 31.51
N GLY A 142 16.03 12.71 30.84
CA GLY A 142 15.91 11.36 31.39
C GLY A 142 14.70 11.16 32.31
N GLU A 143 13.85 12.16 32.47
CA GLU A 143 12.68 12.16 33.37
C GLU A 143 11.67 11.07 32.97
N VAL A 144 11.50 10.83 31.66
CA VAL A 144 10.60 9.79 31.14
C VAL A 144 11.00 8.36 31.53
N PHE A 145 12.24 8.15 31.98
CA PHE A 145 12.74 6.84 32.40
C PHE A 145 12.71 6.64 33.93
N GLN A 146 12.40 7.70 34.70
CA GLN A 146 12.38 7.63 36.16
C GLN A 146 11.04 7.14 36.73
N ALA A 147 9.96 7.17 35.93
CA ALA A 147 8.65 6.66 36.32
C ALA A 147 8.54 5.14 36.11
N SER A 148 9.30 4.35 36.87
CA SER A 148 9.10 2.91 37.04
C SER A 148 9.68 2.43 38.36
N SER A 149 8.93 2.63 39.45
CA SER A 149 9.01 1.76 40.62
C SER A 149 7.58 1.52 41.07
N PRO A 150 7.04 0.29 40.94
CA PRO A 150 5.75 -0.04 41.51
C PRO A 150 5.85 0.12 43.02
N GLN A 151 4.97 0.92 43.61
CA GLN A 151 4.77 0.91 45.06
C GLN A 151 4.18 -0.45 45.44
N SER A 152 4.90 -1.16 46.29
CA SER A 152 4.57 -2.43 46.97
C SER A 152 3.34 -2.31 47.86
#